data_AF-A0A2E9C5L3-F1
#
_entry.id   AF-A0A2E9C5L3-F1
#
_cell.length_a   1.000
_cell.length_b   1.000
_cell.length_c   1.000
_cell.angle_alpha   90.00
_cell.angle_beta   90.00
_cell.angle_gamma   90.00
#
_symmetry.space_group_name_H-M   'P 1'
#
loop_
_entity.id
_entity.type
_entity.pdbx_description
1 polymer ?
#
loop_
_entity_poly.entity_id
_entity_poly.type
_entity_poly.pdbx_seq_one_letter_code
_entity_poly.pdbx_strand_id
1 'polypeptide(L)'
;MKRMKTIYLLFLITITLSNTFDNVQVLDIETRSEMKKYMKSISKDLGVKCSYCHDMDDKSIDTPQKDITREMIKLTKYLNTLLNKQFIDSTSHKSFVTCWTCHHGKLQPMNTRPENN
;
A
#
# COMPACT_ATOMS: atom_id res chain seq x y z
N MET A 1 25.89 -54.28 12.74
CA MET A 1 25.72 -53.69 14.09
C MET A 1 26.58 -52.43 14.19
N LYS A 2 25.96 -51.25 14.44
CA LYS A 2 26.49 -50.04 15.15
C LYS A 2 27.81 -49.43 14.61
N ARG A 3 28.01 -48.15 14.29
CA ARG A 3 27.44 -46.81 14.59
C ARG A 3 28.08 -45.87 13.54
N MET A 4 27.36 -45.02 12.80
CA MET A 4 26.91 -43.66 13.15
C MET A 4 28.03 -42.65 13.50
N LYS A 5 27.97 -41.47 12.83
CA LYS A 5 28.76 -40.21 12.96
C LYS A 5 29.92 -40.12 11.96
N THR A 6 30.03 -39.13 11.06
CA THR A 6 30.00 -37.67 11.29
C THR A 6 29.74 -36.99 9.92
N ILE A 7 28.54 -36.44 9.67
CA ILE A 7 28.25 -34.99 9.76
C ILE A 7 29.25 -34.15 8.97
N TYR A 8 28.96 -33.82 7.71
CA TYR A 8 29.32 -32.55 7.06
C TYR A 8 28.53 -32.39 5.75
N LEU A 9 27.20 -32.62 5.80
CA LEU A 9 26.33 -31.95 4.85
C LEU A 9 26.16 -30.54 5.40
N LEU A 10 27.06 -29.64 4.96
CA LEU A 10 26.89 -28.19 5.03
C LEU A 10 25.59 -27.85 4.29
N PHE A 11 24.46 -28.05 4.97
CA PHE A 11 23.22 -27.39 4.65
C PHE A 11 23.50 -25.92 4.95
N LEU A 12 23.96 -25.21 3.91
CA LEU A 12 23.82 -23.77 3.82
C LEU A 12 22.33 -23.50 3.99
N ILE A 13 21.89 -23.37 5.24
CA ILE A 13 20.64 -22.72 5.58
C ILE A 13 20.89 -21.28 5.18
N THR A 14 20.65 -20.98 3.90
CA THR A 14 20.35 -19.63 3.47
C THR A 14 19.09 -19.28 4.24
N ILE A 15 19.27 -18.67 5.41
CA ILE A 15 18.19 -18.00 6.12
C ILE A 15 17.82 -16.84 5.20
N THR A 16 16.95 -17.10 4.22
CA THR A 16 16.20 -16.04 3.59
C THR A 16 15.30 -15.53 4.69
N LEU A 17 15.70 -14.45 5.38
CA LEU A 17 14.77 -13.67 6.18
C LEU A 17 13.58 -13.39 5.26
N SER A 18 12.40 -13.97 5.56
CA SER A 18 11.24 -13.73 4.71
C SER A 18 10.91 -12.24 4.84
N ASN A 19 11.06 -11.51 3.73
CA ASN A 19 10.62 -10.12 3.61
C ASN A 19 9.11 -10.06 3.34
N THR A 20 8.36 -11.02 3.89
CA THR A 20 6.94 -11.14 3.67
C THR A 20 6.20 -10.18 4.60
N PHE A 21 5.14 -9.56 4.09
CA PHE A 21 4.22 -8.78 4.90
C PHE A 21 3.08 -9.69 5.39
N ASP A 22 2.70 -9.57 6.65
CA ASP A 22 1.72 -10.50 7.25
C ASP A 22 0.29 -10.24 6.79
N ASN A 23 -0.08 -8.99 6.48
CA ASN A 23 -1.43 -8.61 6.07
C ASN A 23 -1.44 -7.54 4.97
N VAL A 24 -0.89 -7.88 3.80
CA VAL A 24 -0.98 -7.07 2.57
C VAL A 24 -1.86 -7.80 1.56
N GLN A 25 -3.02 -7.23 1.26
CA GLN A 25 -4.07 -7.90 0.47
C GLN A 25 -4.27 -7.32 -0.93
N VAL A 26 -3.92 -6.03 -1.13
CA VAL A 26 -4.27 -5.29 -2.37
C VAL A 26 -3.04 -4.79 -3.13
N LEU A 27 -1.95 -4.53 -2.41
CA LEU A 27 -0.73 -3.98 -2.97
C LEU A 27 0.19 -5.12 -3.41
N ASP A 28 0.79 -4.94 -4.57
CA ASP A 28 1.84 -5.81 -5.09
C ASP A 28 3.17 -5.12 -4.84
N ILE A 29 3.65 -5.19 -3.60
CA ILE A 29 4.88 -4.55 -3.13
C ILE A 29 5.69 -5.62 -2.39
N GLU A 30 6.92 -5.84 -2.82
CA GLU A 30 7.78 -6.90 -2.28
C GLU A 30 8.76 -6.39 -1.22
N THR A 31 9.12 -5.11 -1.26
CA THR A 31 10.18 -4.58 -0.40
C THR A 31 9.64 -3.66 0.70
N ARG A 32 10.24 -3.74 1.88
CA ARG A 32 9.93 -2.84 3.02
C ARG A 32 10.15 -1.36 2.68
N SER A 33 11.14 -1.06 1.84
CA SER A 33 11.46 0.30 1.40
C SER A 33 10.35 0.89 0.54
N GLU A 34 9.89 0.13 -0.45
CA GLU A 34 8.78 0.52 -1.33
C GLU A 34 7.48 0.66 -0.54
N MET A 35 7.19 -0.28 0.36
CA MET A 35 6.02 -0.20 1.25
C MET A 35 6.06 1.08 2.10
N LYS A 36 7.20 1.40 2.70
CA LYS A 36 7.37 2.63 3.50
C LYS A 36 7.18 3.88 2.64
N LYS A 37 7.68 3.89 1.40
CA LYS A 37 7.49 5.01 0.46
C LYS A 37 6.02 5.19 0.10
N TYR A 38 5.32 4.09 -0.22
CA TYR A 38 3.90 4.10 -0.55
C TYR A 38 3.04 4.60 0.62
N MET A 39 3.25 4.07 1.82
CA MET A 39 2.50 4.48 3.02
C MET A 39 2.76 5.93 3.40
N LYS A 40 3.99 6.44 3.21
CA LYS A 40 4.28 7.88 3.37
C LYS A 40 3.51 8.74 2.36
N SER A 41 3.32 8.26 1.14
CA SER A 41 2.50 8.97 0.14
C SER A 41 1.05 9.06 0.59
N ILE A 42 0.46 7.97 1.06
CA ILE A 42 -0.92 7.96 1.60
C ILE A 42 -1.04 8.94 2.77
N SER A 43 -0.12 8.86 3.73
CA SER A 43 -0.09 9.78 4.89
C SER A 43 -0.05 11.24 4.47
N LYS A 44 0.76 11.58 3.46
CA LYS A 44 0.86 12.94 2.91
C LYS A 44 -0.43 13.36 2.20
N ASP A 45 -0.98 12.50 1.36
CA ASP A 45 -2.17 12.81 0.56
C ASP A 45 -3.42 13.02 1.42
N LEU A 46 -3.51 12.32 2.55
CA LEU A 46 -4.62 12.39 3.51
C LEU A 46 -4.39 13.40 4.64
N GLY A 47 -3.16 13.89 4.82
CA GLY A 47 -2.80 14.79 5.92
C GLY A 47 -2.86 14.15 7.32
N VAL A 48 -2.64 12.84 7.41
CA VAL A 48 -2.72 12.08 8.68
C VAL A 48 -1.40 11.39 9.02
N LYS A 49 -1.21 11.02 10.28
CA LYS A 49 -0.07 10.21 10.74
C LYS A 49 -0.34 8.71 10.58
N CYS A 50 0.71 7.88 10.65
CA CYS A 50 0.61 6.42 10.51
C CYS A 50 -0.38 5.79 11.51
N SER A 51 -0.39 6.31 12.75
CA SER A 51 -1.25 5.86 13.85
C SER A 51 -2.75 6.12 13.62
N TYR A 52 -3.11 6.87 12.58
CA TYR A 52 -4.51 7.07 12.22
C TYR A 52 -5.12 5.78 11.65
N CYS A 53 -4.34 5.02 10.87
CA CYS A 53 -4.80 3.77 10.26
C CYS A 53 -4.18 2.52 10.90
N HIS A 54 -2.99 2.63 11.49
CA HIS A 54 -2.28 1.47 12.00
C HIS A 54 -2.25 1.44 13.53
N ASP A 55 -2.38 0.23 14.07
CA ASP A 55 -1.79 -0.08 15.36
C ASP A 55 -0.26 0.03 15.23
N MET A 56 0.36 0.76 16.15
CA MET A 56 1.78 1.09 16.06
C MET A 56 2.68 -0.01 16.64
N ASP A 57 2.13 -0.88 17.49
CA ASP A 57 2.80 -2.06 18.01
C ASP A 57 2.76 -3.19 16.98
N ASP A 58 1.64 -3.34 16.26
CA ASP A 58 1.51 -4.28 15.14
C ASP A 58 0.68 -3.74 13.97
N LYS A 59 1.37 -3.35 12.88
CA LYS A 59 0.74 -2.79 11.67
C LYS A 59 -0.04 -3.82 10.85
N SER A 60 0.12 -5.11 11.14
CA SER A 60 -0.64 -6.19 10.49
C SER A 60 -2.10 -6.22 10.96
N ILE A 61 -2.39 -5.74 12.18
CA ILE A 61 -3.74 -5.66 12.75
C ILE A 61 -4.62 -4.79 11.87
N ASP A 62 -5.85 -5.24 11.64
CA ASP A 62 -6.87 -4.47 10.94
C ASP A 62 -7.58 -3.50 11.88
N THR A 63 -7.75 -2.28 11.39
CA THR A 63 -8.48 -1.20 12.06
C THR A 63 -9.56 -0.71 11.10
N PRO A 64 -10.64 -0.09 11.60
CA PRO A 64 -11.68 0.46 10.73
C PRO A 64 -11.13 1.42 9.66
N GLN A 65 -10.15 2.25 10.01
CA GLN A 65 -9.52 3.21 9.10
C GLN A 65 -8.65 2.51 8.04
N LYS A 66 -7.93 1.44 8.42
CA LYS A 66 -7.16 0.61 7.49
C LYS A 66 -8.07 -0.10 6.49
N ASP A 67 -9.21 -0.60 6.94
CA ASP A 67 -10.20 -1.26 6.07
C ASP A 67 -10.78 -0.28 5.06
N ILE A 68 -11.19 0.92 5.50
CA ILE A 68 -11.63 2.00 4.59
C ILE A 68 -10.51 2.34 3.59
N THR A 69 -9.27 2.50 4.07
CA THR A 69 -8.13 2.81 3.21
C THR A 69 -7.90 1.72 2.15
N ARG A 70 -8.10 0.44 2.52
CA ARG A 70 -7.98 -0.70 1.59
C ARG A 70 -9.00 -0.60 0.45
N GLU A 71 -10.25 -0.26 0.77
CA GLU A 71 -11.28 -0.04 -0.25
C GLU A 71 -10.96 1.17 -1.14
N MET A 72 -10.43 2.26 -0.57
CA MET A 72 -10.00 3.43 -1.36
C MET A 72 -8.83 3.10 -2.29
N ILE A 73 -7.87 2.27 -1.86
CA ILE A 73 -6.79 1.80 -2.74
C ILE A 73 -7.35 1.00 -3.92
N LYS A 74 -8.33 0.12 -3.69
CA LYS A 74 -9.01 -0.63 -4.77
C LYS A 74 -9.70 0.34 -5.75
N LEU A 75 -10.40 1.36 -5.24
CA LEU A 75 -11.03 2.39 -6.06
C LEU A 75 -10.00 3.15 -6.91
N THR A 76 -8.88 3.60 -6.32
CA THR A 76 -7.81 4.28 -7.05
C THR A 76 -7.23 3.39 -8.16
N LYS A 77 -6.98 2.10 -7.88
CA LYS A 77 -6.52 1.13 -8.90
C LYS A 77 -7.55 1.00 -10.02
N TYR A 78 -8.83 0.85 -9.69
CA TYR A 78 -9.92 0.75 -10.66
C TYR A 78 -10.01 1.98 -11.58
N LEU A 79 -10.05 3.18 -11.01
CA LEU A 79 -10.11 4.43 -11.77
C LEU A 79 -8.91 4.59 -12.69
N ASN A 80 -7.70 4.29 -12.21
CA ASN A 80 -6.50 4.34 -13.04
C ASN A 80 -6.55 3.30 -14.17
N THR A 81 -7.06 2.09 -13.93
CA THR A 81 -7.26 1.11 -15.01
C THR A 81 -8.28 1.60 -16.04
N LEU A 82 -9.38 2.21 -15.63
CA LEU A 82 -10.38 2.76 -16.54
C LEU A 82 -9.80 3.90 -17.39
N LEU A 83 -9.14 4.88 -16.77
CA LEU A 83 -8.54 6.02 -17.47
C LEU A 83 -7.51 5.56 -18.50
N ASN A 84 -6.65 4.60 -18.13
CA ASN A 84 -5.66 4.05 -19.04
C ASN A 84 -6.26 3.16 -20.14
N LYS A 85 -7.51 2.70 -20.03
CA LYS A 85 -8.21 1.99 -21.11
C LYS A 85 -8.91 2.96 -22.07
N GLN A 86 -9.51 4.02 -21.53
CA GLN A 86 -10.36 4.92 -22.30
C GLN A 86 -9.59 5.99 -23.08
N PHE A 87 -8.42 6.41 -22.59
CA PHE A 87 -7.66 7.54 -23.16
C PHE A 87 -6.31 7.12 -23.77
N ILE A 88 -6.19 5.90 -24.27
CA ILE A 88 -4.95 5.35 -24.84
C ILE A 88 -4.40 6.21 -26.00
N ASP A 89 -5.27 6.95 -26.72
CA ASP A 89 -4.94 7.55 -28.02
C ASP A 89 -5.03 9.09 -28.09
N SER A 90 -5.52 9.80 -27.06
CA SER A 90 -5.91 11.21 -27.23
C SER A 90 -4.88 12.25 -26.80
N THR A 91 -3.92 11.96 -25.92
CA THR A 91 -2.80 12.85 -25.60
C THR A 91 -1.68 12.03 -24.95
N SER A 92 -0.42 12.37 -25.19
CA SER A 92 0.79 11.73 -24.64
C SER A 92 0.92 11.76 -23.10
N HIS A 93 -0.12 12.13 -22.38
CA HIS A 93 -0.12 12.30 -20.92
C HIS A 93 -1.05 11.26 -20.30
N LYS A 94 -0.46 10.20 -19.73
CA LYS A 94 -1.21 9.25 -18.91
C LYS A 94 -1.83 9.99 -17.73
N SER A 95 -3.16 10.06 -17.70
CA SER A 95 -3.90 10.62 -16.58
C SER A 95 -3.94 9.59 -15.45
N PHE A 96 -3.45 9.98 -14.27
CA PHE A 96 -3.51 9.15 -13.07
C PHE A 96 -4.20 9.91 -11.95
N VAL A 97 -5.05 9.20 -11.22
CA VAL A 97 -5.63 9.66 -9.96
C VAL A 97 -4.83 9.10 -8.80
N THR A 98 -4.67 9.90 -7.77
CA THR A 98 -4.11 9.51 -6.47
C THR A 98 -5.06 9.92 -5.35
N CYS A 99 -4.72 9.61 -4.10
CA CYS A 99 -5.52 10.05 -2.96
C CYS A 99 -5.59 11.59 -2.93
N TRP A 100 -4.49 12.27 -3.26
CA TRP A 100 -4.41 13.73 -3.36
C TRP A 100 -5.45 14.35 -4.30
N THR A 101 -5.79 13.67 -5.41
CA THR A 101 -6.74 14.16 -6.42
C THR A 101 -8.10 14.55 -5.80
N CYS A 102 -8.52 13.87 -4.74
CA CYS A 102 -9.78 14.17 -4.04
C CYS A 102 -9.56 14.75 -2.63
N HIS A 103 -8.54 14.27 -1.92
CA HIS A 103 -8.32 14.62 -0.52
C HIS A 103 -7.59 15.96 -0.34
N HIS A 104 -6.73 16.36 -1.28
CA HIS A 104 -5.96 17.61 -1.21
C HIS A 104 -5.25 17.82 0.15
N GLY A 105 -4.71 16.77 0.75
CA GLY A 105 -4.02 16.83 2.04
C GLY A 105 -4.94 16.88 3.26
N LYS A 106 -6.25 16.59 3.08
CA LYS A 106 -7.24 16.52 4.15
C LYS A 106 -7.86 15.14 4.21
N LEU A 107 -8.12 14.66 5.42
CA LEU A 107 -8.70 13.35 5.65
C LEU A 107 -10.07 13.19 4.97
N GLN A 108 -10.88 14.25 4.99
CA GLN A 108 -12.19 14.27 4.32
C GLN A 108 -12.09 15.08 3.03
N PRO A 109 -12.44 14.49 1.87
CA PRO A 109 -12.61 15.25 0.64
C PRO A 109 -13.67 16.33 0.80
N MET A 110 -13.55 17.41 0.03
CA MET A 110 -14.60 18.41 -0.02
C MET A 110 -15.83 17.80 -0.72
N ASN A 111 -16.90 17.59 0.04
CA ASN A 111 -18.14 16.96 -0.42
C ASN A 111 -19.24 17.97 -0.74
N THR A 112 -18.99 19.26 -0.52
CA THR A 112 -19.88 20.36 -0.87
C THR A 112 -19.22 21.24 -1.92
N ARG A 113 -20.02 21.71 -2.86
CA ARG A 113 -19.59 22.75 -3.80
C ARG A 113 -19.47 24.06 -3.02
N PRO A 114 -18.36 24.83 -3.12
CA PRO A 114 -18.29 26.15 -2.53
C PRO A 114 -19.40 27.03 -3.09
N GLU A 115 -20.15 27.68 -2.22
CA GLU A 115 -21.07 28.74 -2.63
C GLU A 115 -20.22 29.99 -2.90
N ASN A 116 -20.47 30.66 -4.03
CA ASN A 116 -19.78 31.91 -4.35
C ASN A 116 -20.22 32.97 -3.33
N ASN A 117 -19.29 33.53 -2.55
CA ASN A 117 -19.53 34.75 -1.79
C ASN A 117 -19.46 35.97 -2.73
#